data_AF-A0A7J0CN00-F1
#
_entry.id   AF-A0A7J0CN00-F1
#
_cell.length_a   1.000
_cell.length_b   1.000
_cell.length_c   1.000
_cell.angle_alpha   90.00
_cell.angle_beta   90.00
_cell.angle_gamma   90.00
#
_symmetry.space_group_name_H-M   'P 1'
#
loop_
_entity.id
_entity.type
_entity.pdbx_description
1 polymer ?
#
loop_
_entity_poly.entity_id
_entity_poly.type
_entity_poly.pdbx_seq_one_letter_code
_entity_poly.pdbx_strand_id
1 'polypeptide(L)' 'MLFTDGLVEASDRDIAEGIDRLTGEADRYVSTGFEGAAWHLIEACAKDVNDDRALLLLSRRH' A
#
# COMPACT_ATOMS: atom_id res chain seq x y z
N MET A 1 -8.76 2.68 2.53
CA MET A 1 -7.63 1.72 2.48
C MET A 1 -7.30 1.34 3.91
N LEU A 2 -7.21 0.05 4.21
CA LEU A 2 -6.86 -0.46 5.54
C LEU A 2 -5.63 -1.37 5.36
N PHE A 3 -4.65 -1.26 6.24
CA PHE A 3 -3.37 -1.97 6.13
C PHE A 3 -2.77 -2.29 7.50
N THR A 4 -1.88 -3.28 7.56
CA THR A 4 -1.02 -3.54 8.73
C THR A 4 0.20 -2.60 8.72
N ASP A 5 0.77 -2.36 9.89
CA ASP A 5 2.03 -1.62 10.09
C ASP A 5 3.19 -2.19 9.25
N GLY A 6 3.30 -3.51 9.13
CA GLY A 6 4.30 -4.18 8.28
C GLY A 6 4.26 -3.79 6.79
N LEU A 7 3.21 -3.11 6.32
CA LEU A 7 3.14 -2.55 4.95
C LEU A 7 3.87 -1.20 4.81
N VAL A 8 3.98 -0.42 5.89
CA VAL A 8 4.53 0.94 5.90
C VAL A 8 5.79 1.06 6.75
N GLU A 9 6.00 0.16 7.71
CA GLU A 9 7.20 0.10 8.53
C GLU A 9 8.36 -0.57 7.80
N ALA A 10 9.53 0.06 7.87
CA ALA A 10 10.82 -0.53 7.52
C ALA A 10 11.87 -0.07 8.54
N SER A 11 12.89 -0.88 8.78
CA SER A 11 13.86 -0.66 9.86
C SER A 11 14.65 0.65 9.76
N ASP A 12 14.71 1.24 8.56
CA ASP A 12 15.45 2.46 8.22
C ASP A 12 14.56 3.64 7.80
N ARG A 13 13.23 3.49 7.91
CA ARG A 13 12.26 4.43 7.33
C ARG A 13 11.24 4.91 8.36
N ASP A 14 10.88 6.18 8.28
CA ASP A 14 9.76 6.74 9.04
C ASP A 14 8.42 6.16 8.52
N ILE A 15 7.52 5.84 9.45
CA ILE A 15 6.13 5.46 9.17
C ILE A 15 5.46 6.46 8.23
N ALA A 16 5.71 7.76 8.42
CA ALA A 16 5.15 8.81 7.56
C ALA A 16 5.59 8.64 6.10
N GLU A 17 6.87 8.34 5.86
CA GLU A 17 7.40 8.09 4.52
C GLU A 17 6.82 6.81 3.90
N GLY A 18 6.59 5.78 4.71
CA GLY A 18 5.89 4.55 4.29
C GLY A 18 4.46 4.81 3.84
N ILE A 19 3.72 5.64 4.58
CA ILE A 19 2.35 6.06 4.24
C ILE A 19 2.33 6.90 2.97
N ASP A 20 3.27 7.84 2.82
CA ASP A 20 3.37 8.70 1.62
C ASP A 20 3.65 7.86 0.37
N ARG A 21 4.55 6.87 0.48
CA ARG A 21 4.82 5.92 -0.60
C ARG A 21 3.57 5.10 -0.95
N LEU A 22 2.90 4.51 0.05
CA LEU A 22 1.70 3.71 -0.17
C LEU A 22 0.58 4.52 -0.87
N THR A 23 0.40 5.76 -0.43
CA THR A 23 -0.61 6.66 -1.01
C THR A 23 -0.24 7.05 -2.44
N GLY A 24 1.03 7.39 -2.71
CA GLY A 24 1.49 7.74 -4.05
C GLY A 24 1.42 6.57 -5.05
N GLU A 25 1.63 5.33 -4.59
CA GLU A 25 1.42 4.14 -5.41
C GLU A 25 -0.09 3.90 -5.69
N ALA A 26 -0.94 4.10 -4.67
CA ALA A 26 -2.39 3.98 -4.79
C ALA A 26 -3.01 5.03 -5.74
N ASP A 27 -2.46 6.23 -5.79
CA ASP A 27 -2.93 7.31 -6.67
C ASP A 27 -2.95 6.92 -8.15
N ARG A 28 -2.05 6.02 -8.57
CA ARG A 28 -2.01 5.51 -9.96
C ARG A 28 -3.25 4.73 -10.35
N TYR A 29 -3.96 4.18 -9.37
CA TYR A 29 -5.16 3.36 -9.55
C TYR A 29 -6.46 4.15 -9.39
N VAL A 30 -6.41 5.42 -8.96
CA VAL A 30 -7.61 6.26 -8.80
C VAL A 30 -8.33 6.44 -10.15
N SER A 31 -7.58 6.56 -11.24
CA SER A 31 -8.14 6.77 -12.59
C SER A 31 -8.61 5.49 -13.29
N THR A 32 -8.00 4.35 -12.98
CA THR A 32 -8.23 3.06 -13.65
C THR A 32 -9.07 2.08 -12.83
N GLY A 33 -9.23 2.35 -11.53
CA GLY A 33 -9.86 1.47 -10.57
C GLY A 33 -8.86 0.59 -9.80
N PHE A 34 -9.30 0.08 -8.66
CA PHE A 34 -8.46 -0.70 -7.73
C PHE A 34 -8.57 -2.22 -7.93
N GLU A 35 -9.20 -2.68 -9.01
CA GLU A 35 -9.37 -4.11 -9.29
C GLU A 35 -8.00 -4.76 -9.54
N GLY A 36 -7.63 -5.75 -8.73
CA GLY A 36 -6.31 -6.39 -8.77
C GLY A 36 -5.15 -5.56 -8.19
N ALA A 37 -5.39 -4.31 -7.77
CA ALA A 37 -4.33 -3.40 -7.32
C ALA A 37 -3.66 -3.82 -5.99
N ALA A 38 -4.34 -4.61 -5.15
CA ALA A 38 -3.86 -4.95 -3.82
C ALA A 38 -2.49 -5.65 -3.84
N TRP A 39 -2.31 -6.63 -4.72
CA TRP A 39 -1.04 -7.35 -4.86
C TRP A 39 0.09 -6.40 -5.32
N HIS A 40 -0.19 -5.58 -6.33
CA HIS A 40 0.79 -4.63 -6.86
C HIS A 40 1.20 -3.57 -5.82
N LEU A 41 0.27 -3.10 -5.00
CA LEU A 41 0.57 -2.15 -3.93
C LEU A 41 1.43 -2.78 -2.82
N ILE A 42 1.15 -4.03 -2.44
CA ILE A 42 1.99 -4.76 -1.47
C ILE A 42 3.42 -4.93 -2.00
N GLU A 43 3.58 -5.37 -3.26
CA GLU A 43 4.90 -5.51 -3.87
C GLU A 43 5.63 -4.16 -4.03
N ALA A 44 4.92 -3.10 -4.41
CA ALA A 44 5.51 -1.78 -4.61
C ALA A 44 5.95 -1.13 -3.31
N CYS A 45 5.27 -1.39 -2.18
CA CYS A 45 5.54 -0.72 -0.91
C CYS A 45 6.50 -1.49 0.00
N ALA A 46 6.39 -2.82 0.02
CA ALA A 46 7.01 -3.64 1.06
C ALA A 46 7.85 -4.80 0.52
N LYS A 47 8.44 -4.65 -0.67
CA LYS A 47 9.20 -5.71 -1.37
C LYS A 47 10.25 -6.43 -0.52
N ASP A 48 10.94 -5.69 0.35
CA ASP A 48 12.07 -6.18 1.15
C ASP A 48 11.77 -6.16 2.67
N VAL A 49 10.49 -6.07 3.06
CA VAL A 49 10.06 -6.10 4.47
C VAL A 49 9.74 -7.54 4.87
N ASN A 50 10.30 -7.98 6.00
CA ASN A 50 10.22 -9.36 6.47
C ASN A 50 9.06 -9.62 7.45
N ASP A 51 8.18 -8.63 7.63
CA ASP A 51 7.03 -8.69 8.55
C ASP A 51 5.71 -9.05 7.83
N ASP A 52 4.68 -9.35 8.61
CA ASP A 52 3.34 -9.71 8.10
C ASP A 52 2.65 -8.50 7.45
N ARG A 53 2.23 -8.69 6.19
CA ARG A 53 1.69 -7.62 5.33
C ARG A 53 0.27 -7.94 4.90
N ALA A 54 -0.65 -7.03 5.18
CA ALA A 54 -2.01 -7.08 4.66
C ALA A 54 -2.48 -5.73 4.15
N LEU A 55 -3.27 -5.74 3.08
CA LEU A 55 -3.88 -4.57 2.47
C LEU A 55 -5.32 -4.88 2.05
N LEU A 56 -6.26 -4.07 2.51
CA LEU A 56 -7.67 -4.08 2.12
C LEU A 56 -8.04 -2.79 1.41
N LEU A 57 -8.45 -2.93 0.15
CA LEU A 57 -8.93 -1.85 -0.70
C LEU A 57 -10.46 -1.86 -0.73
N LEU A 58 -11.05 -0.72 -0.39
CA LEU A 58 -12.48 -0.47 -0.52
C LEU A 58 -12.64 0.80 -1.36
N SER A 59 -13.33 0.66 -2.49
CA SER A 59 -13.64 1.77 -3.39
C SER A 59 -15.13 1.78 -3.68
N ARG A 60 -15.77 2.96 -3.63
CA ARG A 60 -17.14 3.13 -4.09
C ARG A 60 -17.11 3.36 -5.60
N ARG A 61 -17.72 2.44 -6.37
CA ARG A 61 -17.98 2.67 -7.80
C ARG A 61 -19.16 3.63 -7.94
N HIS A 62 -19.00 4.63 -8.80
CA HIS A 62 -20.08 5.49 -9.26
C HIS A 62 -20.66 4.96 -10.57
#